data_AF-A0A369R6T9-F1
#
_entry.id   AF-A0A369R6T9-F1
#
_cell.length_a   1.000
_cell.length_b   1.000
_cell.length_c   1.000
_cell.angle_alpha   90.00
_cell.angle_beta   90.00
_cell.angle_gamma   90.00
#
_symmetry.space_group_name_H-M   'P 1'
#
loop_
_entity.id
_entity.type
_entity.pdbx_description
1 polymer ?
#
loop_
_entity_poly.entity_id
_entity_poly.type
_entity_poly.pdbx_seq_one_letter_code
_entity_poly.pdbx_strand_id
1 'polypeptide(L)'
;MEQIFDQMNSFFSLPFFTVFGGISTVVVIATALYSGYLFWQGVFPVLWRLGHGLSKRKIAVFADSQFVDLKAMLVDSGLFRGDNIVQISKESIDKAEDISLLLMHWDAYKDVLPKILPIKKDRDALIVYAPQDEGRIDPDSMDKINKKRNAIIVNLRGRLLNDVLSSMITTGYQRK
;
A
#
# COMPACT_ATOMS: atom_id res chain seq x y z
N MET A 1 1.80 -23.04 53.18
CA MET A 1 1.84 -22.91 51.70
C MET A 1 1.45 -24.22 51.04
N GLU A 2 2.14 -25.33 51.30
CA GLU A 2 1.74 -26.67 50.79
C GLU A 2 0.28 -27.05 51.09
N GLN A 3 -0.17 -26.93 52.35
CA GLN A 3 -1.56 -27.24 52.71
C GLN A 3 -2.62 -26.43 51.93
N ILE A 4 -2.30 -25.18 51.56
CA ILE A 4 -3.22 -24.34 50.78
C ILE A 4 -3.25 -24.83 49.32
N PHE A 5 -2.09 -25.21 48.76
CA PHE A 5 -2.02 -25.81 47.43
C PHE A 5 -2.74 -27.16 47.35
N ASP A 6 -2.63 -28.00 48.39
CA ASP A 6 -3.33 -29.29 48.44
C ASP A 6 -4.84 -29.14 48.58
N GLN A 7 -5.29 -28.16 49.38
CA GLN A 7 -6.72 -27.79 49.46
C GLN A 7 -7.25 -27.23 48.14
N MET A 8 -6.47 -26.42 47.42
CA MET A 8 -6.84 -25.93 46.10
C MET A 8 -6.90 -27.07 45.07
N ASN A 9 -5.89 -27.94 45.04
CA ASN A 9 -5.86 -29.07 44.11
C ASN A 9 -7.04 -30.03 44.32
N SER A 10 -7.35 -30.36 45.58
CA SER A 10 -8.52 -31.20 45.89
C SER A 10 -9.84 -30.53 45.48
N PHE A 11 -9.99 -29.22 45.70
CA PHE A 11 -11.16 -28.46 45.28
C PHE A 11 -11.33 -28.41 43.75
N PHE A 12 -10.26 -28.13 42.98
CA PHE A 12 -10.31 -28.09 41.51
C PHE A 12 -10.41 -29.48 40.86
N SER A 13 -10.05 -30.54 41.59
CA SER A 13 -10.21 -31.93 41.13
C SER A 13 -11.63 -32.47 41.26
N LEU A 14 -12.57 -31.71 41.86
CA LEU A 14 -13.96 -32.13 41.93
C LEU A 14 -14.52 -32.36 40.50
N PRO A 15 -15.40 -33.37 40.31
CA PRO A 15 -15.87 -33.77 38.97
C PRO A 15 -16.46 -32.61 38.16
N PHE A 16 -17.15 -31.68 38.82
CA PHE A 16 -17.73 -30.49 38.20
C PHE A 16 -16.66 -29.58 37.56
N PHE A 17 -15.60 -29.21 38.30
CA PHE A 17 -14.54 -28.34 37.80
C PHE A 17 -13.70 -29.01 36.72
N THR A 18 -13.50 -30.33 36.82
CA THR A 18 -12.78 -31.10 35.80
C THR A 18 -13.54 -31.11 34.47
N VAL A 19 -14.86 -31.37 34.48
CA VAL A 19 -15.69 -31.36 33.27
C VAL A 19 -15.80 -29.96 32.68
N PHE A 20 -16.09 -28.94 33.51
CA PHE A 20 -16.18 -27.55 33.06
C PHE A 20 -14.84 -27.02 32.54
N GLY A 21 -13.73 -27.38 33.21
CA GLY A 21 -12.37 -27.09 32.77
C GLY A 21 -12.05 -27.73 31.42
N GLY A 22 -12.45 -28.99 31.21
CA GLY A 22 -12.31 -29.67 29.93
C GLY A 22 -13.09 -28.98 28.80
N ILE A 23 -14.37 -28.65 29.02
CA ILE A 23 -15.21 -27.96 28.03
C ILE A 23 -14.65 -26.57 27.70
N SER A 24 -14.30 -25.78 28.72
CA SER A 24 -13.72 -24.45 28.52
C SER A 24 -12.38 -24.51 27.78
N THR A 25 -11.53 -25.51 28.07
CA THR A 25 -10.27 -25.72 27.34
C THR A 25 -10.54 -25.99 25.86
N VAL A 26 -11.50 -26.87 25.54
CA VAL A 26 -11.89 -27.14 24.15
C VAL A 26 -12.41 -25.88 23.44
N VAL A 27 -13.25 -25.08 24.11
CA VAL A 27 -13.77 -23.82 23.56
C VAL A 27 -12.65 -22.81 23.30
N VAL A 28 -11.71 -22.65 24.22
CA VAL A 28 -10.56 -21.76 24.07
C VAL A 28 -9.69 -22.20 22.89
N ILE A 29 -9.39 -23.49 22.78
CA ILE A 29 -8.61 -24.03 21.65
C ILE A 29 -9.35 -23.79 20.33
N ALA A 30 -10.64 -24.10 20.26
CA ALA A 30 -11.43 -23.90 19.04
C ALA A 30 -11.49 -22.41 18.63
N THR A 31 -11.66 -21.51 19.61
CA THR A 31 -11.69 -20.06 19.38
C THR A 31 -10.33 -19.56 18.92
N ALA A 32 -9.24 -20.00 19.55
CA ALA A 32 -7.89 -19.63 19.15
C ALA A 32 -7.57 -20.07 17.71
N LEU A 33 -7.95 -21.30 17.33
CA LEU A 33 -7.80 -21.80 15.97
C LEU A 33 -8.63 -20.98 14.98
N TYR A 34 -9.89 -20.68 15.31
CA TYR A 34 -10.77 -19.89 14.46
C TYR A 34 -10.28 -18.45 14.29
N SER A 35 -9.83 -17.79 15.36
CA SER A 35 -9.23 -16.46 15.29
C SER A 35 -7.94 -16.44 14.48
N GLY A 36 -7.08 -17.47 14.64
CA GLY A 36 -5.87 -17.63 13.83
C GLY A 36 -6.20 -17.78 12.33
N TYR A 37 -7.22 -18.56 12.01
CA TYR A 37 -7.72 -18.72 10.65
C TYR A 37 -8.25 -17.40 10.07
N LEU A 38 -9.08 -16.66 10.83
CA LEU A 38 -9.59 -15.35 10.39
C LEU A 38 -8.45 -14.33 10.18
N PHE A 39 -7.45 -14.32 11.06
CA PHE A 39 -6.26 -13.48 10.88
C PHE A 39 -5.51 -13.82 9.59
N TRP A 40 -5.30 -15.12 9.33
CA TRP A 40 -4.62 -15.60 8.12
C TRP A 40 -5.36 -15.24 6.84
N GLN A 41 -6.70 -15.23 6.85
CA GLN A 41 -7.49 -14.86 5.68
C GLN A 41 -7.69 -13.36 5.50
N GLY A 42 -7.78 -12.59 6.57
CA GLY A 42 -8.08 -11.16 6.52
C GLY A 42 -6.84 -10.28 6.57
N VAL A 43 -6.11 -10.33 7.68
CA VAL A 43 -5.04 -9.36 8.00
C VAL A 43 -3.74 -9.71 7.29
N PHE A 44 -3.36 -10.99 7.32
CA PHE A 44 -2.09 -11.43 6.74
C PHE A 44 -1.92 -11.08 5.25
N PRO A 45 -2.91 -11.26 4.36
CA PRO A 45 -2.76 -10.92 2.95
C PRO A 45 -2.55 -9.41 2.71
N VAL A 46 -3.15 -8.56 3.56
CA VAL A 46 -2.98 -7.10 3.48
C VAL A 46 -1.56 -6.71 3.90
N LEU A 47 -1.08 -7.24 5.03
CA LEU A 47 0.30 -7.01 5.50
C LEU A 47 1.33 -7.50 4.48
N TRP A 48 1.10 -8.69 3.91
CA TRP A 48 1.96 -9.23 2.86
C TRP A 48 1.98 -8.35 1.61
N ARG A 49 0.80 -7.92 1.13
CA ARG A 49 0.69 -7.04 -0.04
C ARG A 49 1.40 -5.70 0.19
N LEU A 50 1.21 -5.11 1.36
CA LEU A 50 1.85 -3.86 1.75
C LEU A 50 3.38 -4.02 1.81
N GLY A 51 3.87 -4.97 2.60
CA GLY A 51 5.30 -5.19 2.78
C GLY A 51 6.02 -5.56 1.48
N HIS A 52 5.40 -6.40 0.66
CA HIS A 52 5.95 -6.75 -0.65
C HIS A 52 5.94 -5.58 -1.63
N GLY A 53 4.85 -4.82 -1.67
CA GLY A 53 4.74 -3.61 -2.47
C GLY A 53 5.86 -2.63 -2.14
N LEU A 54 5.99 -2.27 -0.86
CA LEU A 54 7.00 -1.32 -0.39
C LEU A 54 8.44 -1.78 -0.66
N SER A 55 8.72 -3.07 -0.49
CA SER A 55 10.08 -3.60 -0.62
C SER A 55 10.56 -3.81 -2.06
N LYS A 56 9.67 -4.12 -3.02
CA LYS A 56 10.09 -4.55 -4.37
C LYS A 56 9.51 -3.77 -5.54
N ARG A 57 8.42 -3.04 -5.36
CA ARG A 57 7.71 -2.42 -6.49
C ARG A 57 8.39 -1.13 -6.88
N LYS A 58 8.65 -0.99 -8.18
CA LYS A 58 9.24 0.23 -8.75
C LYS A 58 8.20 1.34 -8.87
N ILE A 59 8.68 2.58 -8.75
CA ILE A 59 7.92 3.81 -8.95
C ILE A 59 8.57 4.55 -10.11
N ALA A 60 7.80 4.78 -11.18
CA ALA A 60 8.21 5.60 -12.30
C ALA A 60 7.90 7.05 -11.96
N VAL A 61 8.92 7.90 -11.91
CA VAL A 61 8.77 9.33 -11.63
C VAL A 61 9.05 10.11 -12.91
N PHE A 62 8.00 10.72 -13.45
CA PHE A 62 8.05 11.66 -14.57
C PHE A 62 8.20 13.06 -14.00
N ALA A 63 9.44 13.48 -13.78
CA ALA A 63 9.79 14.79 -13.26
C ALA A 63 11.18 15.20 -13.74
N ASP A 64 11.36 16.50 -13.96
CA ASP A 64 12.65 17.08 -14.34
C ASP A 64 13.35 17.61 -13.08
N SER A 65 13.29 18.93 -12.82
CA SER A 65 13.91 19.55 -11.63
C SER A 65 13.35 19.02 -10.30
N GLN A 66 12.05 18.69 -10.25
CA GLN A 66 11.38 18.18 -9.06
C GLN A 66 11.72 16.72 -8.72
N PHE A 67 12.44 16.00 -9.59
CA PHE A 67 12.75 14.59 -9.35
C PHE A 67 13.51 14.36 -8.04
N VAL A 68 14.52 15.18 -7.75
CA VAL A 68 15.35 15.04 -6.54
C VAL A 68 14.50 15.19 -5.28
N ASP A 69 13.65 16.21 -5.24
CA ASP A 69 12.74 16.48 -4.12
C ASP A 69 11.68 15.39 -3.93
N LEU A 70 11.07 14.93 -5.04
CA LEU A 70 10.08 13.86 -5.00
C LEU A 70 10.71 12.54 -4.54
N LYS A 71 11.92 12.24 -5.02
CA LYS A 71 12.67 11.05 -4.60
C LYS A 71 13.03 11.14 -3.13
N ALA A 72 13.56 12.28 -2.67
CA ALA A 72 13.90 12.50 -1.26
C ALA A 72 12.67 12.28 -0.37
N MET A 73 11.53 12.90 -0.69
CA MET A 73 10.28 12.72 0.06
C MET A 73 9.87 11.25 0.21
N LEU A 74 9.98 10.46 -0.87
CA LEU A 74 9.65 9.04 -0.85
C LEU A 74 10.65 8.26 0.00
N VAL A 75 11.96 8.50 -0.17
CA VAL A 75 13.01 7.76 0.55
C VAL A 75 13.03 8.13 2.03
N ASP A 76 12.96 9.42 2.37
CA ASP A 76 13.03 9.95 3.72
C ASP A 76 11.84 9.52 4.59
N SER A 77 10.73 9.11 3.96
CA SER A 77 9.61 8.50 4.67
C SER A 77 9.96 7.15 5.33
N GLY A 78 11.07 6.51 4.93
CA GLY A 78 11.47 5.18 5.37
C GLY A 78 10.63 4.03 4.78
N LEU A 79 9.61 4.34 3.97
CA LEU A 79 8.72 3.35 3.36
C LEU A 79 9.25 2.83 2.03
N PHE A 80 9.96 3.67 1.28
CA PHE A 80 10.40 3.37 -0.09
C PHE A 80 11.93 3.29 -0.17
N ARG A 81 12.41 2.35 -0.96
CA ARG A 81 13.84 2.22 -1.26
C ARG A 81 14.21 3.05 -2.48
N GLY A 82 15.35 3.74 -2.42
CA GLY A 82 15.78 4.64 -3.49
C GLY A 82 16.12 3.97 -4.83
N ASP A 83 16.44 2.66 -4.82
CA ASP A 83 16.66 1.80 -5.98
C ASP A 83 15.35 1.43 -6.71
N ASN A 84 14.22 1.47 -6.00
CA ASN A 84 12.90 1.26 -6.59
C ASN A 84 12.36 2.52 -7.29
N ILE A 85 12.97 3.69 -7.11
CA ILE A 85 12.51 4.95 -7.70
C ILE A 85 13.30 5.21 -9.00
N VAL A 86 12.59 5.19 -10.12
CA VAL A 86 13.16 5.31 -11.46
C VAL A 86 12.69 6.62 -12.09
N GLN A 87 13.63 7.50 -12.43
CA GLN A 87 13.32 8.69 -13.21
C GLN A 87 13.04 8.30 -14.66
N ILE A 88 11.97 8.83 -15.24
CA ILE A 88 11.59 8.63 -16.64
C ILE A 88 11.64 9.96 -17.37
N SER A 89 12.44 10.03 -18.43
CA SER A 89 12.54 11.23 -19.28
C SER A 89 11.44 11.26 -20.33
N LYS A 90 11.18 12.44 -20.91
CA LYS A 90 10.17 12.63 -21.97
C LYS A 90 10.43 11.79 -23.23
N GLU A 91 11.69 11.45 -23.50
CA GLU A 91 12.12 10.64 -24.65
C GLU A 91 11.98 9.14 -24.38
N SER A 92 11.83 8.73 -23.12
CA SER A 92 11.89 7.33 -22.70
C SER A 92 10.67 6.88 -21.89
N ILE A 93 9.51 7.48 -22.18
CA ILE A 93 8.22 7.20 -21.53
C ILE A 93 7.89 5.69 -21.56
N ASP A 94 8.24 5.00 -22.64
CA ASP A 94 7.97 3.56 -22.81
C ASP A 94 8.66 2.69 -21.75
N LYS A 95 9.75 3.16 -21.12
CA LYS A 95 10.41 2.43 -20.01
C LYS A 95 9.50 2.25 -18.79
N ALA A 96 8.44 3.05 -18.69
CA ALA A 96 7.48 2.98 -17.59
C ALA A 96 6.36 1.95 -17.81
N GLU A 97 6.26 1.32 -18.99
CA GLU A 97 5.15 0.42 -19.34
C GLU A 97 5.05 -0.82 -18.43
N ASP A 98 6.18 -1.28 -17.90
CA ASP A 98 6.27 -2.41 -16.96
C ASP A 98 6.25 -1.96 -15.49
N ILE A 99 6.12 -0.66 -15.22
CA ILE A 99 6.09 -0.09 -13.87
C ILE A 99 4.66 0.26 -13.50
N SER A 100 4.18 -0.30 -12.39
CA SER A 100 2.77 -0.22 -12.04
C SER A 100 2.40 0.93 -11.10
N LEU A 101 3.35 1.78 -10.69
CA LEU A 101 3.07 3.05 -10.02
C LEU A 101 3.78 4.18 -10.76
N LEU A 102 2.97 5.07 -11.33
CA LEU A 102 3.38 6.21 -12.14
C LEU A 102 3.14 7.48 -11.34
N LEU A 103 4.20 8.23 -11.02
CA LEU A 103 4.14 9.53 -10.36
C LEU A 103 4.57 10.60 -11.37
N MET A 104 3.66 11.48 -11.75
CA MET A 104 3.89 12.51 -12.75
C MET A 104 3.85 13.89 -12.12
N HIS A 105 4.89 14.68 -12.29
CA HIS A 105 4.89 16.11 -12.00
C HIS A 105 4.18 16.86 -13.13
N TRP A 106 3.10 17.57 -12.79
CA TRP A 106 2.19 18.16 -13.77
C TRP A 106 2.88 19.18 -14.66
N ASP A 107 3.52 20.19 -14.08
CA ASP A 107 4.03 21.32 -14.87
C ASP A 107 5.10 20.89 -15.88
N ALA A 108 5.98 19.97 -15.47
CA ALA A 108 7.03 19.46 -16.33
C ALA A 108 6.53 18.49 -17.42
N TYR A 109 5.46 17.70 -17.19
CA TYR A 109 5.05 16.60 -18.08
C TYR A 109 3.64 16.74 -18.69
N LYS A 110 2.95 17.88 -18.49
CA LYS A 110 1.60 18.14 -19.03
C LYS A 110 1.51 17.97 -20.55
N ASP A 111 2.56 18.34 -21.29
CA ASP A 111 2.66 18.23 -22.74
C ASP A 111 2.71 16.78 -23.25
N VAL A 112 3.25 15.87 -22.44
CA VAL A 112 3.39 14.45 -22.78
C VAL A 112 2.37 13.55 -22.09
N LEU A 113 1.41 14.12 -21.36
CA LEU A 113 0.27 13.38 -20.79
C LEU A 113 -0.42 12.45 -21.81
N PRO A 114 -0.67 12.86 -23.09
CA PRO A 114 -1.26 11.98 -24.09
C PRO A 114 -0.44 10.72 -24.41
N LYS A 115 0.87 10.73 -24.13
CA LYS A 115 1.76 9.56 -24.26
C LYS A 115 1.82 8.72 -22.99
N ILE A 116 1.62 9.32 -21.82
CA ILE A 116 1.60 8.63 -20.52
C ILE A 116 0.29 7.87 -20.29
N LEU A 117 -0.85 8.43 -20.70
CA LEU A 117 -2.17 7.81 -20.48
C LEU A 117 -2.38 6.45 -21.19
N PRO A 118 -1.81 6.20 -22.38
CA PRO A 118 -1.88 4.90 -23.05
C PRO A 118 -0.98 3.82 -22.44
N ILE A 119 0.21 4.16 -21.94
CA ILE A 119 1.13 3.18 -21.33
C ILE A 119 0.61 2.65 -19.99
N LYS A 120 -0.22 3.45 -19.31
CA LYS A 120 -0.88 3.07 -18.08
C LYS A 120 -1.87 1.93 -18.35
N LYS A 121 -1.67 0.79 -17.68
CA LYS A 121 -2.65 -0.30 -17.63
C LYS A 121 -3.72 0.00 -16.57
N ASP A 122 -4.89 -0.62 -16.67
CA ASP A 122 -5.99 -0.38 -15.73
C ASP A 122 -5.63 -0.71 -14.26
N ARG A 123 -4.70 -1.65 -14.08
CA ARG A 123 -4.18 -2.05 -12.79
C ARG A 123 -3.13 -1.13 -12.20
N ASP A 124 -2.53 -0.26 -13.00
CA ASP A 124 -1.45 0.62 -12.55
C ASP A 124 -2.03 1.85 -11.87
N ALA A 125 -1.28 2.47 -10.96
CA ALA A 125 -1.66 3.76 -10.39
C ALA A 125 -1.00 4.88 -11.20
N LEU A 126 -1.75 5.94 -11.49
CA LEU A 126 -1.20 7.20 -11.98
C LEU A 126 -1.52 8.30 -10.97
N ILE A 127 -0.49 8.91 -10.43
CA ILE A 127 -0.60 10.02 -9.49
C ILE A 127 -0.03 11.24 -10.17
N VAL A 128 -0.89 12.21 -10.46
CA VAL A 128 -0.51 13.50 -11.03
C VAL A 128 -0.33 14.50 -9.90
N TYR A 129 0.91 14.82 -9.58
CA TYR A 129 1.26 15.86 -8.62
C TYR A 129 1.22 17.22 -9.30
N ALA A 130 0.22 18.02 -8.93
CA ALA A 130 -0.03 19.36 -9.46
C ALA A 130 -0.15 20.37 -8.30
N PRO A 131 0.99 20.83 -7.75
CA PRO A 131 1.03 21.93 -6.79
C PRO A 131 0.25 23.14 -7.28
N GLN A 132 -0.45 23.83 -6.38
CA GLN A 132 -1.32 24.95 -6.78
C GLN A 132 -0.54 26.18 -7.26
N ASP A 133 0.72 26.32 -6.85
CA ASP A 133 1.64 27.38 -7.21
C ASP A 133 2.26 27.20 -8.61
N GLU A 134 2.10 26.03 -9.23
CA GLU A 134 2.63 25.70 -10.57
C GLU A 134 1.55 25.72 -11.66
N GLY A 135 0.38 26.26 -11.33
CA GLY A 135 -0.75 26.40 -12.24
C GLY A 135 -1.81 25.31 -12.09
N ARG A 136 -2.89 25.47 -12.85
CA ARG A 136 -4.07 24.61 -12.78
C ARG A 136 -4.07 23.62 -13.95
N ILE A 137 -4.48 22.39 -13.69
CA ILE A 137 -4.76 21.40 -14.73
C ILE A 137 -5.93 21.89 -15.58
N ASP A 138 -5.76 21.91 -16.89
CA ASP A 138 -6.81 22.31 -17.82
C ASP A 138 -7.99 21.31 -17.81
N PRO A 139 -9.22 21.76 -18.12
CA PRO A 139 -10.40 20.89 -18.07
C PRO A 139 -10.30 19.62 -18.92
N ASP A 140 -9.65 19.69 -20.08
CA ASP A 140 -9.55 18.54 -21.00
C ASP A 140 -8.61 17.47 -20.44
N SER A 141 -7.46 17.87 -19.90
CA SER A 141 -6.53 16.97 -19.23
C SER A 141 -7.13 16.38 -17.95
N MET A 142 -7.86 17.18 -17.17
CA MET A 142 -8.59 16.72 -15.99
C MET A 142 -9.58 15.60 -16.35
N ASP A 143 -10.40 15.80 -17.39
CA ASP A 143 -11.36 14.79 -17.86
C ASP A 143 -10.67 13.52 -18.35
N LYS A 144 -9.57 13.65 -19.11
CA LYS A 144 -8.76 12.51 -19.57
C LYS A 144 -8.18 11.69 -18.41
N ILE A 145 -7.68 12.36 -17.37
CA ILE A 145 -7.15 11.69 -16.17
C ILE A 145 -8.29 11.01 -15.42
N ASN A 146 -9.41 11.69 -15.19
CA ASN A 146 -10.56 11.18 -14.45
C ASN A 146 -11.21 9.93 -15.10
N LYS A 147 -11.13 9.81 -16.43
CA LYS A 147 -11.60 8.62 -17.17
C LYS A 147 -10.73 7.38 -16.96
N LYS A 148 -9.53 7.50 -16.39
CA LYS A 148 -8.63 6.36 -16.16
C LYS A 148 -8.81 5.80 -14.75
N ARG A 149 -8.96 4.47 -14.67
CA ARG A 149 -9.02 3.76 -13.38
C ARG A 149 -7.75 3.97 -12.57
N ASN A 150 -7.82 4.14 -11.26
CA ASN A 150 -6.65 4.33 -10.38
C ASN A 150 -5.77 5.53 -10.78
N ALA A 151 -6.38 6.57 -11.35
CA ALA A 151 -5.72 7.84 -11.59
C ALA A 151 -6.16 8.85 -10.51
N ILE A 152 -5.20 9.57 -9.93
CA ILE A 152 -5.41 10.49 -8.83
C ILE A 152 -4.66 11.78 -9.13
N ILE A 153 -5.29 12.92 -8.82
CA ILE A 153 -4.64 14.23 -8.88
C ILE A 153 -4.42 14.70 -7.44
N VAL A 154 -3.20 15.12 -7.16
CA VAL A 154 -2.78 15.54 -5.82
C VAL A 154 -2.11 16.89 -5.90
N ASN A 155 -2.58 17.82 -5.10
CA ASN A 155 -2.09 19.21 -5.06
C ASN A 155 -1.26 19.53 -3.81
N LEU A 156 -1.27 18.66 -2.81
CA LEU A 156 -0.58 18.86 -1.54
C LEU A 156 0.50 17.81 -1.33
N ARG A 157 1.72 18.26 -1.01
CA ARG A 157 2.87 17.38 -0.76
C ARG A 157 2.58 16.36 0.37
N GLY A 158 1.93 16.80 1.46
CA GLY A 158 1.56 15.91 2.56
C GLY A 158 0.53 14.84 2.19
N ARG A 159 -0.32 15.09 1.18
CA ARG A 159 -1.23 14.07 0.64
C ARG A 159 -0.56 13.14 -0.34
N LEU A 160 0.47 13.62 -1.05
CA LEU A 160 1.16 12.85 -2.09
C LEU A 160 1.68 11.53 -1.55
N LEU A 161 2.36 11.54 -0.40
CA LEU A 161 2.88 10.32 0.22
C LEU A 161 1.75 9.33 0.57
N ASN A 162 0.64 9.84 1.12
CA ASN A 162 -0.53 9.03 1.47
C ASN A 162 -1.18 8.42 0.23
N ASP A 163 -1.28 9.17 -0.86
CA ASP A 163 -1.88 8.73 -2.12
C ASP A 163 -0.96 7.73 -2.83
N VAL A 164 0.37 7.88 -2.75
CA VAL A 164 1.34 6.88 -3.20
C VAL A 164 1.18 5.58 -2.41
N LEU A 165 1.16 5.65 -1.08
CA LEU A 165 0.99 4.47 -0.21
C LEU A 165 -0.35 3.77 -0.46
N SER A 166 -1.44 4.52 -0.52
CA SER A 166 -2.79 3.99 -0.78
C SER A 166 -2.87 3.36 -2.17
N SER A 167 -2.24 3.98 -3.16
CA SER A 167 -2.11 3.43 -4.50
C SER A 167 -1.36 2.11 -4.49
N MET A 168 -0.27 1.98 -3.73
CA MET A 168 0.50 0.74 -3.60
C MET A 168 -0.32 -0.43 -3.04
N ILE A 169 -1.27 -0.16 -2.14
CA ILE A 169 -2.15 -1.17 -1.53
C ILE A 169 -3.27 -1.57 -2.49
N THR A 170 -3.88 -0.58 -3.14
CA THR A 170 -5.10 -0.74 -3.96
C THR A 170 -4.78 -1.29 -5.36
N THR A 171 -3.58 -1.04 -5.87
CA THR A 171 -3.14 -1.58 -7.15
C THR A 171 -2.37 -2.88 -6.96
N GLY A 172 -2.84 -3.93 -7.62
CA GLY A 172 -2.33 -5.29 -7.41
C GLY A 172 -0.96 -5.52 -8.05
N TYR A 173 -0.06 -6.14 -7.28
CA TYR A 173 1.06 -6.88 -7.87
C TYR A 173 0.52 -8.19 -8.45
N GLN A 174 0.55 -8.33 -9.77
CA GLN A 174 0.50 -9.66 -10.37
C GLN A 174 1.81 -9.91 -11.10
N ARG A 175 2.40 -11.08 -10.85
CA ARG A 175 3.40 -11.67 -11.73
C ARG A 175 2.83 -11.67 -13.15
N LYS A 176 3.64 -11.24 -14.13
CA LYS A 176 3.43 -11.61 -15.53
C LYS A 176 3.23 -13.12 -15.62
#